data_AF-A0A377XPK4-F1
#
_entry.id   AF-A0A377XPK4-F1
#
_cell.length_a   1.000
_cell.length_b   1.000
_cell.length_c   1.000
_cell.angle_alpha   90.00
_cell.angle_beta   90.00
_cell.angle_gamma   90.00
#
_symmetry.space_group_name_H-M   'P 1'
#
loop_
_entity.id
_entity.type
_entity.pdbx_description
1 polymer ?
#
loop_
_entity_poly.entity_id
_entity_poly.type
_entity_poly.pdbx_seq_one_letter_code
_entity_poly.pdbx_strand_id
1 'polypeptide(L)' 'MMGQAMVESMQGKSPADRYSVMTSVKHFAAYGAVEGGKEYNTVDMSRSACSTTICRRIKPGLMPAAAR' A
#
# COMPACT_ATOMS: atom_id res chain seq x y z
N MET A 1 1.09 -0.93 -11.89
CA MET A 1 1.47 -0.13 -10.70
C MET A 1 2.64 -0.81 -10.02
N MET A 2 3.65 -0.07 -9.54
CA MET A 2 4.83 -0.69 -8.89
C MET A 2 4.46 -1.53 -7.67
N GLY A 3 3.60 -1.03 -6.77
CA GLY A 3 3.21 -1.78 -5.56
C GLY A 3 2.54 -3.12 -5.88
N GLN A 4 1.64 -3.15 -6.86
CA GLN A 4 0.96 -4.38 -7.26
C GLN A 4 1.95 -5.40 -7.85
N ALA A 5 2.85 -4.95 -8.74
CA ALA A 5 3.86 -5.83 -9.36
C ALA A 5 4.84 -6.40 -8.33
N MET A 6 5.21 -5.62 -7.31
CA MET A 6 6.05 -6.08 -6.19
C MET A 6 5.37 -7.18 -5.37
N VAL A 7 4.06 -7.03 -5.11
CA VAL A 7 3.31 -8.03 -4.36
C VAL A 7 3.12 -9.31 -5.18
N GLU A 8 2.74 -9.19 -6.45
CA GLU A 8 2.56 -10.34 -7.35
C GLU A 8 3.86 -11.13 -7.57
N SER A 9 5.01 -10.45 -7.66
CA SER A 9 6.30 -11.12 -7.82
C SER A 9 6.76 -11.84 -6.54
N MET A 10 6.43 -11.31 -5.36
CA MET A 10 6.82 -11.89 -4.07
C MET A 10 5.89 -13.03 -3.63
N GLN A 11 4.58 -12.94 -3.89
CA GLN A 11 3.60 -13.96 -3.47
C GLN A 11 3.45 -15.10 -4.48
N GLY A 12 3.84 -14.91 -5.74
CA GLY A 12 3.74 -15.95 -6.76
C GLY A 12 2.30 -16.42 -7.00
N LYS A 13 2.12 -17.70 -7.32
CA LYS A 13 0.80 -18.27 -7.65
C LYS A 13 0.11 -18.93 -6.46
N SER A 14 0.89 -19.43 -5.49
CA SER A 14 0.39 -20.10 -4.30
C SER A 14 1.22 -19.69 -3.07
N PRO A 15 0.58 -19.33 -1.95
CA PRO A 15 1.27 -19.07 -0.69
C PRO A 15 2.02 -20.28 -0.13
N ALA A 16 1.69 -21.50 -0.60
CA ALA A 16 2.35 -22.74 -0.19
C ALA A 16 3.62 -23.05 -1.00
N ASP A 17 3.91 -22.26 -2.05
CA ASP A 17 5.11 -22.47 -2.85
C ASP A 17 6.36 -22.16 -2.01
N ARG A 18 7.39 -23.00 -2.14
CA ARG A 18 8.64 -22.90 -1.34
C ARG A 18 9.36 -21.55 -1.45
N TYR A 19 9.13 -20.82 -2.54
CA TYR A 19 9.75 -19.52 -2.83
C TYR A 19 8.77 -18.34 -2.71
N SER A 20 7.52 -18.59 -2.34
CA SER A 20 6.54 -17.53 -2.08
C SER A 20 6.76 -16.91 -0.70
N VAL A 21 6.59 -15.59 -0.60
CA VAL A 21 6.71 -14.85 0.66
C VAL A 21 5.48 -13.96 0.87
N MET A 22 4.86 -14.11 2.04
CA MET A 22 3.75 -13.25 2.46
C MET A 22 4.17 -11.78 2.47
N THR A 23 3.37 -10.92 1.85
CA THR A 23 3.69 -9.49 1.71
C THR A 23 2.62 -8.64 2.37
N SER A 24 3.01 -7.77 3.30
CA SER A 24 2.10 -6.82 3.96
C SER A 24 2.27 -5.42 3.38
N VAL A 25 1.17 -4.83 2.92
CA VAL A 25 1.17 -3.46 2.39
C VAL A 25 1.19 -2.47 3.55
N LYS A 26 2.22 -1.63 3.56
CA LYS A 26 2.43 -0.54 4.51
C LYS A 26 2.84 0.73 3.76
N HIS A 27 2.70 1.92 4.32
CA HIS A 27 2.03 2.27 5.57
C HIS A 27 0.64 2.82 5.23
N PHE A 28 -0.37 1.97 5.37
CA PHE A 28 -1.74 2.34 5.05
C PHE A 28 -2.31 3.21 6.19
N ALA A 29 -2.70 4.46 5.98
CA ALA A 29 -2.57 5.30 4.78
C ALA A 29 -1.99 6.67 5.13
N ALA A 30 -1.49 7.38 4.12
CA ALA A 30 -1.06 8.79 4.22
C ALA A 30 0.16 9.10 5.10
N TYR A 31 0.95 8.10 5.51
CA TYR A 31 2.21 8.34 6.25
C TYR A 31 3.19 9.28 5.51
N GLY A 32 3.14 9.34 4.18
CA GLY A 32 3.97 10.26 3.40
C GLY A 32 3.47 11.72 3.33
N ALA A 33 2.30 12.03 3.90
CA ALA A 33 1.69 13.36 3.88
C ALA A 33 1.86 14.08 5.22
N VAL A 34 2.91 13.77 5.96
CA VAL A 34 3.22 14.35 7.27
C VAL A 34 3.53 15.84 7.18
N GLU A 35 2.98 16.60 8.12
CA GLU A 35 3.21 18.04 8.22
C GLU A 35 4.69 18.35 8.45
N GLY A 36 5.23 19.27 7.65
CA GLY A 36 6.62 19.71 7.76
C GLY A 36 7.67 18.63 7.46
N GLY A 37 7.28 17.50 6.86
CA GLY A 37 8.22 16.43 6.47
C GLY A 37 8.88 15.69 7.63
N LYS A 38 8.40 15.90 8.87
CA LYS A 38 8.90 15.20 10.04
C LYS A 38 8.23 13.84 10.12
N GLU A 39 9.04 12.78 10.10
CA GLU A 39 8.55 11.42 10.29
C GLU A 39 7.73 11.33 11.58
N TYR A 40 6.63 10.58 11.52
CA TYR A 40 5.67 10.40 12.62
C TYR A 40 4.95 11.67 13.10
N ASN A 41 5.04 12.79 12.38
CA ASN A 41 4.26 13.98 12.69
C ASN A 41 2.80 13.85 12.25
N THR A 42 1.97 14.82 12.64
CA THR A 42 0.56 14.88 12.28
C THR A 42 0.36 14.85 10.76
N VAL A 43 -0.72 14.20 10.34
CA VAL A 43 -1.22 14.22 8.96
C VAL A 43 -2.65 14.73 9.01
N ASP A 44 -2.90 15.91 8.43
CA ASP A 44 -4.26 16.42 8.22
C ASP A 44 -4.59 16.46 6.73
N MET A 45 -5.69 15.82 6.35
CA MET A 45 -6.20 15.86 4.98
C MET A 45 -7.68 15.58 4.92
N SER A 46 -8.35 16.23 3.96
CA SER A 46 -9.76 15.97 3.69
C SER A 46 -9.99 14.56 3.15
N ARG A 47 -11.17 14.01 3.42
CA ARG A 47 -11.56 12.69 2.91
C ARG A 47 -11.53 12.64 1.38
N SER A 48 -11.91 13.72 0.70
CA SER A 48 -11.84 13.84 -0.76
C SER A 48 -10.39 13.83 -1.25
N ALA A 49 -9.48 14.51 -0.55
CA ALA A 49 -8.06 14.49 -0.86
C ALA A 49 -7.43 13.09 -0.69
N CYS A 50 -7.71 12.34 0.39
CA CYS A 50 -7.25 10.95 0.44
C CYS A 50 -7.85 10.16 -0.71
N SER A 51 -9.17 10.25 -0.89
CA SER A 51 -9.91 9.46 -1.89
C SER A 51 -9.30 9.60 -3.29
N THR A 52 -8.96 10.82 -3.71
CA THR A 52 -8.43 11.10 -5.05
C THR A 52 -6.93 10.82 -5.19
N THR A 53 -6.14 11.12 -4.15
CA THR A 53 -4.68 11.16 -4.28
C THR A 53 -4.02 9.88 -3.75
N ILE A 54 -4.26 9.52 -2.48
CA ILE A 54 -3.55 8.43 -1.78
C ILE A 54 -4.36 7.14 -1.83
N CYS A 55 -5.61 7.19 -1.37
CA CYS A 55 -6.54 6.07 -1.34
C CYS A 55 -6.81 5.51 -2.75
N ARG A 56 -6.89 6.36 -3.80
CA ARG A 56 -7.06 5.94 -5.20
C ARG A 56 -5.94 5.04 -5.71
N ARG A 57 -4.71 5.26 -5.24
CA ARG A 57 -3.55 4.46 -5.66
C ARG A 57 -3.45 3.14 -4.89
N ILE A 58 -3.89 3.12 -3.63
CA ILE A 58 -3.72 1.95 -2.75
C ILE A 58 -4.90 0.95 -2.88
N LYS A 59 -6.15 1.41 -2.89
CA LYS A 59 -7.31 0.50 -2.81
C LYS A 59 -7.54 -0.41 -4.02
N PRO A 60 -7.57 0.06 -5.28
CA PRO A 60 -8.10 -0.74 -6.39
C PRO A 60 -7.18 -1.85 -6.91
N GLY A 61 -5.86 -1.79 -6.64
CA GLY A 61 -4.90 -2.78 -7.15
C GLY A 61 -3.95 -3.34 -6.10
N LEU A 62 -3.48 -2.50 -5.18
CA LEU A 62 -2.48 -2.92 -4.19
C LEU A 62 -3.08 -3.74 -3.05
N MET A 63 -4.25 -3.34 -2.51
CA MET A 63 -4.91 -4.10 -1.44
C MET A 63 -5.39 -5.49 -1.87
N PRO A 64 -6.04 -5.68 -3.05
CA PRO A 64 -6.44 -7.00 -3.51
C PRO A 64 -5.27 -7.92 -3.84
N ALA A 65 -4.15 -7.37 -4.32
CA ALA A 65 -2.95 -8.16 -4.58
C ALA A 65 -2.32 -8.68 -3.28
N ALA A 66 -2.35 -7.88 -2.21
CA ALA A 66 -1.72 -8.22 -0.94
C ALA A 66 -2.54 -9.16 -0.05
N ALA A 67 -3.83 -9.33 -0.33
CA ALA A 67 -4.74 -10.18 0.42
C ALA A 67 -4.90 -11.60 -0.18
N ARG A 68 -4.06 -11.96 -1.16
CA ARG A 68 -4.03 -13.30 -1.79
C ARG A 68 -3.12 -14.24 -1.01
#